data_AF-A0AA41R5J4-F1
#
_entry.id   AF-A0AA41R5J4-F1
#
_cell.length_a   1.000
_cell.length_b   1.000
_cell.length_c   1.000
_cell.angle_alpha   90.00
_cell.angle_beta   90.00
_cell.angle_gamma   90.00
#
_symmetry.space_group_name_H-M   'P 1'
#
loop_
_entity.id
_entity.type
_entity.pdbx_description
1 polymer ?
#
loop_
_entity_poly.entity_id
_entity_poly.type
_entity_poly.pdbx_seq_one_letter_code
_entity_poly.pdbx_strand_id
1 'polypeptide(L)'
;MSQIKDTSSKVALPKLFLWSDPTRYQEYPEALARAEEGRVYTRQEIEQELFDITPTLTFKKDGKPRGRGTDGIVNAMGFERFGQRLCVNGLDLIQKTDHGFVVSEAGLELGNTYKNSAESDEWLHLLAKNLLLREPRTRLLIGLMLKGWLLQVDVFNKFPKSQMSFIGPEQARLDITSKDCLQFNALLSDHAELALGPLWIAELSEHGLSLPIEWCGIRVDQPSIKDLSSAIKKSFGLLFYIGIFSDEGNGWAVDTDHVGLMLGHDVLESFGVSASGGHGKSKDELFLEALLQTMDSEGYAIASALADKFGELCQTPVEEREEALDQFARESMYDDRLVIESYHTGQPRMGRGLFGDSNCRRLKIEFTPSARGTVIGIKTNNNLAEEQ
;
A
#
# COMPACT_ATOMS: atom_id res chain seq x y z
N MET A 1 -17.58 48.28 -3.47
CA MET A 1 -16.57 47.42 -2.81
C MET A 1 -17.19 46.05 -2.60
N SER A 2 -17.10 45.15 -3.59
CA SER A 2 -17.45 43.74 -3.38
C SER A 2 -16.20 43.03 -2.88
N GLN A 3 -16.15 42.74 -1.58
CA GLN A 3 -15.27 41.68 -1.09
C GLN A 3 -15.86 40.37 -1.60
N ILE A 4 -15.34 39.89 -2.73
CA ILE A 4 -15.44 38.48 -3.07
C ILE A 4 -14.64 37.79 -1.96
N LYS A 5 -15.33 37.14 -1.02
CA LYS A 5 -14.72 36.15 -0.15
C LYS A 5 -14.16 35.08 -1.07
N ASP A 6 -12.85 35.09 -1.29
CA ASP A 6 -12.13 33.98 -1.90
C ASP A 6 -12.20 32.85 -0.86
N THR A 7 -13.21 31.98 -0.99
CA THR A 7 -13.57 30.94 0.00
C THR A 7 -12.80 29.64 -0.17
N SER A 8 -11.80 29.56 -1.07
CA SER A 8 -10.99 28.34 -1.22
C SER A 8 -9.91 28.26 -0.12
N SER A 9 -9.95 27.17 0.63
CA SER A 9 -8.92 26.81 1.61
C SER A 9 -7.64 26.43 0.86
N LYS A 10 -6.70 27.37 0.71
CA LYS A 10 -5.44 27.14 -0.03
C LYS A 10 -4.44 26.34 0.80
N VAL A 11 -4.07 25.16 0.29
CA VAL A 11 -3.04 24.29 0.87
C VAL A 11 -1.82 24.28 -0.03
N ALA A 12 -0.69 24.68 0.52
CA ALA A 12 0.60 24.65 -0.16
C ALA A 12 1.22 23.24 -0.08
N LEU A 13 1.75 22.78 -1.20
CA LEU A 13 2.47 21.53 -1.30
C LEU A 13 3.89 21.81 -1.83
N PRO A 14 4.95 21.68 -0.99
CA PRO A 14 6.32 22.01 -1.37
C PRO A 14 6.88 20.94 -2.30
N LYS A 15 7.98 21.18 -3.01
CA LYS A 15 8.60 20.13 -3.84
C LYS A 15 8.89 18.86 -3.00
N LEU A 16 8.64 17.68 -3.58
CA LEU A 16 8.93 16.40 -2.92
C LEU A 16 10.44 16.12 -2.93
N PHE A 17 11.00 16.04 -1.75
CA PHE A 17 12.33 15.59 -1.44
C PHE A 17 12.23 14.58 -0.30
N LEU A 18 12.06 13.30 -0.65
CA LEU A 18 12.25 12.22 0.32
C LEU A 18 13.77 12.04 0.60
N TRP A 19 14.17 10.91 1.15
CA TRP A 19 15.58 10.53 1.39
C TRP A 19 16.45 10.57 0.12
N SER A 20 17.79 10.55 0.25
CA SER A 20 18.67 10.94 -0.87
C SER A 20 18.58 10.08 -2.15
N ASP A 21 18.43 8.76 -2.05
CA ASP A 21 18.24 7.83 -3.18
C ASP A 21 17.34 6.65 -2.82
N PRO A 22 16.72 5.93 -3.77
CA PRO A 22 15.73 4.88 -3.48
C PRO A 22 16.16 3.77 -2.51
N THR A 23 17.46 3.57 -2.27
CA THR A 23 17.99 2.55 -1.37
C THR A 23 18.30 3.06 0.05
N ARG A 24 18.15 4.37 0.28
CA ARG A 24 18.49 5.04 1.55
C ARG A 24 17.28 5.41 2.41
N TYR A 25 16.26 4.56 2.43
CA TYR A 25 15.04 4.80 3.21
C TYR A 25 15.27 4.81 4.74
N GLN A 26 16.44 4.37 5.21
CA GLN A 26 16.83 4.46 6.62
C GLN A 26 17.14 5.88 7.11
N GLU A 27 17.29 6.88 6.23
CA GLU A 27 17.69 8.25 6.63
C GLU A 27 16.76 8.89 7.67
N TYR A 28 15.45 8.70 7.53
CA TYR A 28 14.48 9.21 8.51
C TYR A 28 14.48 8.42 9.82
N PRO A 29 14.28 7.09 9.84
CA PRO A 29 14.28 6.34 11.10
C PRO A 29 15.61 6.46 11.85
N GLU A 30 16.75 6.47 11.16
CA GLU A 30 18.06 6.68 11.79
C GLU A 30 18.17 8.07 12.46
N ALA A 31 17.65 9.11 11.80
CA ALA A 31 17.62 10.45 12.38
C ALA A 31 16.69 10.53 13.61
N LEU A 32 15.53 9.91 13.52
CA LEU A 32 14.53 9.87 14.58
C LEU A 32 14.96 9.02 15.77
N ALA A 33 15.82 8.01 15.56
CA ALA A 33 16.41 7.20 16.63
C ALA A 33 17.29 8.00 17.61
N ARG A 34 17.73 9.20 17.19
CA ARG A 34 18.50 10.16 18.01
C ARG A 34 17.60 11.13 18.78
N ALA A 35 16.29 11.13 18.51
CA ALA A 35 15.36 12.06 19.13
C ALA A 35 15.07 11.68 20.59
N GLU A 36 14.77 12.71 21.38
CA GLU A 36 14.33 12.60 22.77
C GLU A 36 12.86 12.99 22.85
N GLU A 37 12.06 12.15 23.50
CA GLU A 37 10.63 12.40 23.70
C GLU A 37 10.41 13.72 24.45
N GLY A 38 9.51 14.56 23.91
CA GLY A 38 9.16 15.85 24.48
C GLY A 38 10.24 16.95 24.35
N ARG A 39 11.43 16.66 23.80
CA ARG A 39 12.44 17.69 23.55
C ARG A 39 12.00 18.61 22.43
N VAL A 40 12.16 19.92 22.67
CA VAL A 40 11.96 20.96 21.66
C VAL A 40 13.29 21.26 20.98
N TYR A 41 13.33 21.09 19.67
CA TYR A 41 14.49 21.34 18.83
C TYR A 41 14.32 22.64 18.04
N THR A 42 15.42 23.33 17.80
CA THR A 42 15.52 24.32 16.73
C THR A 42 15.70 23.62 15.38
N ARG A 43 15.42 24.34 14.29
CA ARG A 43 15.68 23.82 12.94
C ARG A 43 17.14 23.40 12.75
N GLN A 44 18.07 24.15 13.35
CA GLN A 44 19.49 23.85 13.27
C GLN A 44 19.86 22.57 14.04
N GLU A 45 19.28 22.35 15.22
CA GLU A 45 19.50 21.11 15.98
C GLU A 45 18.90 19.89 15.26
N ILE A 46 17.74 20.01 14.60
CA ILE A 46 17.23 18.91 13.77
C ILE A 46 18.25 18.55 12.69
N GLU A 47 18.78 19.55 11.99
CA GLU A 47 19.76 19.33 10.93
C GLU A 47 21.08 18.73 11.46
N GLN A 48 21.59 19.23 12.58
CA GLN A 48 22.91 18.88 13.10
C GLN A 48 22.91 17.67 14.03
N GLU A 49 21.91 17.51 14.88
CA GLU A 49 21.86 16.46 15.90
C GLU A 49 21.06 15.24 15.44
N LEU A 50 19.91 15.44 14.78
CA LEU A 50 19.08 14.33 14.32
C LEU A 50 19.60 13.80 12.98
N PHE A 51 19.72 14.68 11.98
CA PHE A 51 20.12 14.29 10.63
C PHE A 51 21.63 14.24 10.41
N ASP A 52 22.43 14.59 11.42
CA ASP A 52 23.90 14.62 11.40
C ASP A 52 24.47 15.14 10.08
N ILE A 53 24.07 16.34 9.66
CA ILE A 53 24.50 16.90 8.37
C ILE A 53 25.96 17.37 8.41
N THR A 54 26.59 17.38 9.59
CA THR A 54 27.93 17.91 9.85
C THR A 54 28.99 17.37 8.89
N PRO A 55 29.06 16.05 8.57
CA PRO A 55 30.03 15.51 7.63
C PRO A 55 29.82 15.97 6.18
N THR A 56 28.64 16.51 5.86
CA THR A 56 28.25 16.93 4.50
C THR A 56 28.21 18.44 4.31
N LEU A 57 28.56 19.22 5.33
CA LEU A 57 28.52 20.68 5.30
C LEU A 57 29.45 21.24 4.23
N THR A 58 28.87 22.01 3.31
CA THR A 58 29.61 22.82 2.35
C THR A 58 29.28 24.28 2.57
N PHE A 59 30.28 25.15 2.48
CA PHE A 59 30.07 26.59 2.55
C PHE A 59 29.83 27.13 1.15
N LYS A 60 28.65 27.71 0.90
CA LYS A 60 28.40 28.44 -0.35
C LYS A 60 29.17 29.77 -0.34
N LYS A 61 29.24 30.44 -1.50
CA LYS A 61 29.92 31.75 -1.66
C LYS A 61 29.39 32.85 -0.73
N ASP A 62 28.19 32.69 -0.19
CA ASP A 62 27.56 33.58 0.80
C ASP A 62 27.94 33.26 2.26
N GLY A 63 28.85 32.31 2.48
CA GLY A 63 29.37 31.94 3.80
C GLY A 63 28.41 31.10 4.65
N LYS A 64 27.22 30.77 4.15
CA LYS A 64 26.23 29.98 4.89
C LYS A 64 26.54 28.49 4.75
N PRO A 65 26.65 27.73 5.87
CA PRO A 65 26.79 26.29 5.81
C PRO A 65 25.53 25.67 5.20
N ARG A 66 25.70 24.76 4.24
CA ARG A 66 24.60 23.95 3.69
C ARG A 66 25.08 22.51 3.53
N GLY A 67 24.44 21.59 4.24
CA GLY A 67 24.68 20.16 4.09
C GLY A 67 24.18 19.67 2.72
N ARG A 68 24.95 18.79 2.06
CA ARG A 68 24.40 18.01 0.94
C ARG A 68 23.34 17.06 1.49
N GLY A 69 22.22 16.88 0.77
CA GLY A 69 21.17 15.93 1.16
C GLY A 69 20.17 16.45 2.22
N THR A 70 20.25 17.72 2.62
CA THR A 70 19.32 18.34 3.58
C THR A 70 17.92 18.59 3.04
N ASP A 71 17.73 18.53 1.71
CA ASP A 71 16.44 18.76 1.09
C ASP A 71 15.39 17.74 1.59
N GLY A 72 15.83 16.52 1.93
CA GLY A 72 15.02 15.45 2.51
C GLY A 72 14.34 15.81 3.82
N ILE A 73 14.94 16.71 4.61
CA ILE A 73 14.44 17.09 5.94
C ILE A 73 13.11 17.84 5.83
N VAL A 74 12.87 18.54 4.71
CA VAL A 74 11.62 19.30 4.51
C VAL A 74 10.41 18.36 4.56
N ASN A 75 10.46 17.22 3.88
CA ASN A 75 9.31 16.30 3.83
C ASN A 75 9.21 15.35 5.04
N ALA A 76 10.19 15.34 5.96
CA ALA A 76 10.01 14.75 7.28
C ALA A 76 9.12 15.63 8.19
N MET A 77 9.04 16.93 7.89
CA MET A 77 8.21 17.86 8.64
C MET A 77 6.72 17.63 8.37
N GLY A 78 5.94 18.03 9.36
CA GLY A 78 4.49 18.09 9.27
C GLY A 78 3.98 19.36 8.62
N PHE A 79 2.89 19.85 9.19
CA PHE A 79 2.26 21.09 8.79
C PHE A 79 3.08 22.34 9.19
N GLU A 80 3.21 23.31 8.28
CA GLU A 80 3.79 24.63 8.57
C GLU A 80 3.00 25.78 7.94
N ARG A 81 2.87 26.90 8.67
CA ARG A 81 2.24 28.11 8.13
C ARG A 81 3.28 28.99 7.42
N PHE A 82 3.02 29.31 6.14
CA PHE A 82 3.80 30.26 5.34
C PHE A 82 2.92 31.43 4.90
N GLY A 83 2.98 32.53 5.65
CA GLY A 83 2.07 33.65 5.44
C GLY A 83 0.62 33.25 5.71
N GLN A 84 -0.24 33.38 4.70
CA GLN A 84 -1.65 32.96 4.76
C GLN A 84 -1.87 31.49 4.34
N ARG A 85 -0.83 30.80 3.83
CA ARG A 85 -0.95 29.45 3.30
C ARG A 85 -0.57 28.42 4.35
N LEU A 86 -1.37 27.37 4.42
CA LEU A 86 -1.05 26.17 5.16
C LEU A 86 -0.22 25.24 4.25
N CYS A 87 1.05 24.99 4.57
CA CYS A 87 1.92 24.05 3.87
C CYS A 87 1.91 22.66 4.52
N VAL A 88 1.46 21.65 3.78
CA VAL A 88 1.61 20.25 4.15
C VAL A 88 2.94 19.77 3.60
N ASN A 89 3.96 19.63 4.45
CA ASN A 89 5.30 19.36 3.96
C ASN A 89 5.51 17.90 3.55
N GLY A 90 5.05 16.92 4.33
CA GLY A 90 5.20 15.51 3.95
C GLY A 90 4.66 14.55 4.99
N LEU A 91 5.55 14.02 5.83
CA LEU A 91 5.31 12.81 6.61
C LEU A 91 4.88 13.07 8.06
N ASP A 92 4.87 14.32 8.52
CA ASP A 92 4.48 14.63 9.90
C ASP A 92 5.29 13.88 10.99
N LEU A 93 6.56 13.55 10.69
CA LEU A 93 7.46 12.90 11.66
C LEU A 93 8.02 13.93 12.65
N ILE A 94 8.07 15.21 12.24
CA ILE A 94 8.54 16.33 13.05
C ILE A 94 7.54 17.48 12.90
N GLN A 95 6.93 17.89 14.00
CA GLN A 95 5.88 18.89 14.06
C GLN A 95 6.43 20.24 14.54
N LYS A 96 5.92 21.32 13.96
CA LYS A 96 6.25 22.68 14.38
C LYS A 96 5.33 23.13 15.51
N THR A 97 5.90 23.74 16.53
CA THR A 97 5.19 24.35 17.66
C THR A 97 5.55 25.84 17.76
N ASP A 98 4.91 26.55 18.69
CA ASP A 98 5.25 27.94 19.00
C ASP A 98 6.67 28.11 19.56
N HIS A 99 7.26 27.04 20.09
CA HIS A 99 8.56 27.06 20.76
C HIS A 99 9.70 26.43 19.94
N GLY A 100 9.39 25.84 18.79
CA GLY A 100 10.38 25.15 17.96
C GLY A 100 9.76 23.97 17.24
N PHE A 101 10.42 22.83 17.29
CA PHE A 101 9.99 21.60 16.65
C PHE A 101 10.04 20.44 17.63
N VAL A 102 9.05 19.54 17.56
CA VAL A 102 8.99 18.32 18.36
C VAL A 102 8.85 17.12 17.42
N VAL A 103 9.43 15.98 17.79
CA VAL A 103 9.20 14.74 17.05
C VAL A 103 7.81 14.22 17.41
N SER A 104 7.02 13.86 16.41
CA SER A 104 5.66 13.34 16.62
C SER A 104 5.69 11.94 17.22
N GLU A 105 4.54 11.46 17.70
CA GLU A 105 4.42 10.07 18.19
C GLU A 105 4.84 9.05 17.14
N ALA A 106 4.36 9.21 15.88
CA ALA A 106 4.77 8.36 14.77
C ALA A 106 6.28 8.45 14.47
N GLY A 107 6.87 9.64 14.63
CA GLY A 107 8.31 9.83 14.49
C GLY A 107 9.12 9.13 15.59
N LEU A 108 8.66 9.22 16.84
CA LEU A 108 9.28 8.54 17.99
C LEU A 108 9.15 7.03 17.89
N GLU A 109 7.97 6.52 17.54
CA GLU A 109 7.73 5.09 17.32
C GLU A 109 8.68 4.56 16.24
N LEU A 110 8.71 5.20 15.07
CA LEU A 110 9.61 4.81 13.97
C LEU A 110 11.09 4.83 14.39
N GLY A 111 11.53 5.88 15.08
CA GLY A 111 12.90 6.01 15.57
C GLY A 111 13.27 4.94 16.60
N ASN A 112 12.37 4.66 17.53
CA ASN A 112 12.56 3.65 18.58
C ASN A 112 12.60 2.23 18.00
N THR A 113 11.69 1.89 17.08
CA THR A 113 11.68 0.58 16.41
C THR A 113 12.97 0.37 15.63
N TYR A 114 13.45 1.40 14.90
CA TYR A 114 14.73 1.32 14.22
C TYR A 114 15.91 1.15 15.19
N LYS A 115 15.93 1.93 16.28
CA LYS A 115 16.98 1.84 17.31
C LYS A 115 17.07 0.46 17.95
N ASN A 116 15.92 -0.13 18.27
CA ASN A 116 15.83 -1.37 19.04
C ASN A 116 15.84 -2.62 18.15
N SER A 117 15.53 -2.49 16.86
CA SER A 117 15.33 -3.61 15.94
C SER A 117 15.69 -3.24 14.49
N ALA A 118 16.85 -2.62 14.29
CA ALA A 118 17.34 -2.19 12.98
C ALA A 118 17.43 -3.33 11.94
N GLU A 119 17.73 -4.56 12.39
CA GLU A 119 17.85 -5.75 11.55
C GLU A 119 16.48 -6.38 11.18
N SER A 120 15.39 -5.88 11.75
CA SER A 120 14.02 -6.33 11.44
C SER A 120 13.40 -5.48 10.33
N ASP A 121 12.37 -6.00 9.67
CA ASP A 121 11.59 -5.24 8.69
C ASP A 121 10.50 -4.37 9.33
N GLU A 122 10.33 -4.41 10.66
CA GLU A 122 9.21 -3.73 11.34
C GLU A 122 9.22 -2.21 11.14
N TRP A 123 10.40 -1.58 11.21
CA TRP A 123 10.54 -0.15 10.96
C TRP A 123 10.26 0.23 9.49
N LEU A 124 10.47 -0.70 8.54
CA LEU A 124 10.11 -0.49 7.13
C LEU A 124 8.60 -0.41 6.98
N HIS A 125 7.86 -1.29 7.67
CA HIS A 125 6.41 -1.28 7.67
C HIS A 125 5.86 0.00 8.31
N LEU A 126 6.44 0.47 9.42
CA LEU A 126 6.07 1.75 10.04
C LEU A 126 6.32 2.94 9.10
N LEU A 127 7.48 2.98 8.43
CA LEU A 127 7.78 4.03 7.46
C LEU A 127 6.82 4.00 6.27
N ALA A 128 6.53 2.80 5.73
CA ALA A 128 5.59 2.61 4.64
C ALA A 128 4.17 3.00 5.03
N LYS A 129 3.70 2.58 6.21
CA LYS A 129 2.42 2.99 6.80
C LYS A 129 2.32 4.51 6.86
N ASN A 130 3.31 5.18 7.43
CA ASN A 130 3.30 6.63 7.54
C ASN A 130 3.35 7.33 6.17
N LEU A 131 4.09 6.80 5.20
CA LEU A 131 4.07 7.28 3.81
C LEU A 131 2.67 7.23 3.20
N LEU A 132 1.95 6.11 3.36
CA LEU A 132 0.61 5.93 2.82
C LEU A 132 -0.44 6.79 3.53
N LEU A 133 -0.24 7.08 4.81
CA LEU A 133 -1.14 7.93 5.60
C LEU A 133 -0.90 9.42 5.41
N ARG A 134 0.35 9.84 5.14
CA ARG A 134 0.75 11.26 5.20
C ARG A 134 1.31 11.84 3.89
N GLU A 135 2.05 11.14 3.03
CA GLU A 135 2.63 11.81 1.86
C GLU A 135 1.60 11.96 0.73
N PRO A 136 1.17 13.18 0.36
CA PRO A 136 -0.04 13.33 -0.44
C PRO A 136 0.03 12.75 -1.85
N ARG A 137 1.23 12.68 -2.43
CA ARG A 137 1.41 12.26 -3.82
C ARG A 137 1.46 10.74 -3.96
N THR A 138 2.20 10.08 -3.09
CA THR A 138 2.23 8.62 -2.96
C THR A 138 0.85 8.13 -2.57
N ARG A 139 0.20 8.80 -1.62
CA ARG A 139 -1.18 8.49 -1.25
C ARG A 139 -2.14 8.60 -2.43
N LEU A 140 -2.10 9.70 -3.19
CA LEU A 140 -2.91 9.85 -4.41
C LEU A 140 -2.72 8.66 -5.37
N LEU A 141 -1.47 8.30 -5.67
CA LEU A 141 -1.16 7.25 -6.64
C LEU A 141 -1.59 5.86 -6.16
N ILE A 142 -1.36 5.52 -4.89
CA ILE A 142 -1.81 4.25 -4.30
C ILE A 142 -3.35 4.20 -4.23
N GLY A 143 -3.99 5.31 -3.87
CA GLY A 143 -5.44 5.42 -3.87
C GLY A 143 -6.05 5.24 -5.27
N LEU A 144 -5.39 5.75 -6.32
CA LEU A 144 -5.80 5.48 -7.70
C LEU A 144 -5.64 3.99 -8.07
N MET A 145 -4.55 3.35 -7.63
CA MET A 145 -4.34 1.91 -7.86
C MET A 145 -5.42 1.06 -7.18
N LEU A 146 -5.77 1.38 -5.93
CA LEU A 146 -6.88 0.76 -5.21
C LEU A 146 -8.25 0.96 -5.89
N LYS A 147 -8.36 1.96 -6.78
CA LYS A 147 -9.53 2.21 -7.63
C LYS A 147 -9.40 1.59 -9.04
N GLY A 148 -8.51 0.62 -9.20
CA GLY A 148 -8.35 -0.16 -10.44
C GLY A 148 -7.37 0.43 -11.45
N TRP A 149 -6.55 1.40 -11.08
CA TRP A 149 -5.42 1.81 -11.92
C TRP A 149 -4.25 0.83 -11.77
N LEU A 150 -3.54 0.58 -12.86
CA LEU A 150 -2.36 -0.28 -12.88
C LEU A 150 -1.09 0.55 -13.05
N LEU A 151 -0.06 0.23 -12.29
CA LEU A 151 1.27 0.80 -12.46
C LEU A 151 2.04 0.00 -13.51
N GLN A 152 2.42 0.65 -14.60
CA GLN A 152 3.39 0.14 -15.57
C GLN A 152 4.78 0.65 -15.24
N VAL A 153 5.64 -0.28 -14.79
CA VAL A 153 7.05 -0.02 -14.50
C VAL A 153 7.85 -1.30 -14.64
N ASP A 154 9.05 -1.18 -15.21
CA ASP A 154 10.04 -2.25 -15.13
C ASP A 154 10.61 -2.30 -13.71
N VAL A 155 10.55 -3.47 -13.08
CA VAL A 155 11.13 -3.69 -11.76
C VAL A 155 12.37 -4.56 -11.88
N PHE A 156 13.47 -4.15 -11.25
CA PHE A 156 14.68 -4.97 -11.14
C PHE A 156 15.08 -5.07 -9.67
N ASN A 157 15.21 -6.29 -9.15
CA ASN A 157 15.50 -6.55 -7.73
C ASN A 157 14.60 -5.77 -6.77
N LYS A 158 13.28 -5.75 -7.02
CA LYS A 158 12.29 -4.98 -6.24
C LYS A 158 12.44 -3.46 -6.29
N PHE A 159 13.22 -2.89 -7.22
CA PHE A 159 13.31 -1.44 -7.41
C PHE A 159 12.73 -1.01 -8.76
N PRO A 160 11.85 0.01 -8.78
CA PRO A 160 11.29 0.55 -10.01
C PRO A 160 12.35 1.28 -10.84
N LYS A 161 12.41 0.99 -12.15
CA LYS A 161 13.25 1.72 -13.11
C LYS A 161 12.69 3.09 -13.47
N SER A 162 13.38 3.78 -14.37
CA SER A 162 13.25 5.22 -14.60
C SER A 162 11.90 5.68 -15.16
N GLN A 163 11.09 4.80 -15.78
CA GLN A 163 9.81 5.15 -16.37
C GLN A 163 8.66 4.46 -15.63
N MET A 164 7.70 5.26 -15.18
CA MET A 164 6.50 4.84 -14.44
C MET A 164 5.31 5.50 -15.10
N SER A 165 4.33 4.68 -15.45
CA SER A 165 3.08 5.14 -16.07
C SER A 165 1.92 4.47 -15.36
N PHE A 166 0.80 5.16 -15.22
CA PHE A 166 -0.40 4.59 -14.63
C PHE A 166 -1.48 4.46 -15.71
N ILE A 167 -2.11 3.29 -15.79
CA ILE A 167 -3.17 3.00 -16.74
C ILE A 167 -4.47 2.83 -15.97
N GLY A 168 -5.44 3.71 -16.22
CA GLY A 168 -6.76 3.65 -15.62
C GLY A 168 -7.73 2.69 -16.32
N PRO A 169 -8.90 2.42 -15.72
CA PRO A 169 -9.92 1.51 -16.26
C PRO A 169 -10.40 1.82 -17.69
N GLU A 170 -10.33 3.08 -18.13
CA GLU A 170 -10.71 3.53 -19.48
C GLU A 170 -9.51 3.70 -20.42
N GLN A 171 -8.38 3.01 -20.16
CA GLN A 171 -7.11 3.18 -20.89
C GLN A 171 -6.51 4.61 -20.79
N ALA A 172 -6.99 5.41 -19.84
CA ALA A 172 -6.40 6.69 -19.50
C ALA A 172 -4.95 6.46 -19.04
N ARG A 173 -3.99 7.16 -19.65
CA ARG A 173 -2.56 7.02 -19.34
C ARG A 173 -2.02 8.26 -18.66
N LEU A 174 -1.36 8.06 -17.53
CA LEU A 174 -0.61 9.09 -16.81
C LEU A 174 0.88 8.74 -16.81
N ASP A 175 1.67 9.48 -17.59
CA ASP A 175 3.13 9.35 -17.58
C ASP A 175 3.75 10.27 -16.52
N ILE A 176 3.88 9.77 -15.28
CA ILE A 176 4.47 10.52 -14.14
C ILE A 176 5.92 10.93 -14.39
N THR A 177 6.57 10.26 -15.33
CA THR A 177 7.97 10.52 -15.72
C THR A 177 8.14 11.54 -16.83
N SER A 178 7.05 12.08 -17.36
CA SER A 178 7.10 13.22 -18.29
C SER A 178 7.58 14.48 -17.56
N LYS A 179 8.43 15.26 -18.23
CA LYS A 179 9.18 16.39 -17.64
C LYS A 179 8.27 17.50 -17.10
N ASP A 180 7.05 17.59 -17.61
CA ASP A 180 6.09 18.65 -17.32
C ASP A 180 4.80 18.15 -16.69
N CYS A 181 4.63 16.84 -16.43
CA CYS A 181 3.45 16.13 -15.90
C CYS A 181 2.25 16.98 -15.42
N LEU A 182 1.65 17.80 -16.29
CA LEU A 182 0.61 18.76 -15.92
C LEU A 182 -0.67 18.02 -15.50
N GLN A 183 -0.85 16.84 -16.06
CA GLN A 183 -1.89 15.87 -15.71
C GLN A 183 -1.84 15.46 -14.24
N PHE A 184 -0.67 15.47 -13.59
CA PHE A 184 -0.57 15.16 -12.17
C PHE A 184 -1.24 16.24 -11.30
N ASN A 185 -1.04 17.52 -11.61
CA ASN A 185 -1.69 18.59 -10.84
C ASN A 185 -3.21 18.61 -11.05
N ALA A 186 -3.67 18.23 -12.25
CA ALA A 186 -5.10 18.02 -12.50
C ALA A 186 -5.65 16.89 -11.62
N LEU A 187 -5.02 15.71 -11.64
CA LEU A 187 -5.42 14.57 -10.79
C LEU A 187 -5.35 14.89 -9.29
N LEU A 188 -4.32 15.61 -8.86
CA LEU A 188 -4.17 16.04 -7.47
C LEU A 188 -5.32 16.96 -7.04
N SER A 189 -5.82 17.79 -7.96
CA SER A 189 -6.98 18.67 -7.72
C SER A 189 -8.29 17.88 -7.72
N ASP A 190 -8.49 17.01 -8.71
CA ASP A 190 -9.70 16.18 -8.87
C ASP A 190 -9.87 15.16 -7.73
N HIS A 191 -8.77 14.80 -7.07
CA HIS A 191 -8.72 13.82 -5.99
C HIS A 191 -8.08 14.38 -4.72
N ALA A 192 -8.31 15.66 -4.41
CA ALA A 192 -7.68 16.33 -3.27
C ALA A 192 -7.92 15.64 -1.92
N GLU A 193 -9.13 15.13 -1.67
CA GLU A 193 -9.47 14.40 -0.44
C GLU A 193 -8.70 13.08 -0.33
N LEU A 194 -8.56 12.35 -1.44
CA LEU A 194 -7.78 11.12 -1.50
C LEU A 194 -6.30 11.39 -1.22
N ALA A 195 -5.76 12.45 -1.81
CA ALA A 195 -4.37 12.88 -1.62
C ALA A 195 -4.10 13.35 -0.20
N LEU A 196 -5.01 14.09 0.44
CA LEU A 196 -4.85 14.49 1.85
C LEU A 196 -5.00 13.30 2.80
N GLY A 197 -6.03 12.48 2.61
CA GLY A 197 -6.41 11.48 3.61
C GLY A 197 -6.99 12.07 4.89
N PRO A 198 -7.53 11.19 5.76
CA PRO A 198 -8.28 11.62 6.94
C PRO A 198 -7.42 12.39 7.95
N LEU A 199 -6.14 12.04 8.09
CA LEU A 199 -5.26 12.69 9.07
C LEU A 199 -5.00 14.16 8.73
N TRP A 200 -4.63 14.46 7.48
CA TRP A 200 -4.46 15.86 7.08
C TRP A 200 -5.78 16.61 7.05
N ILE A 201 -6.88 15.97 6.66
CA ILE A 201 -8.20 16.62 6.68
C ILE A 201 -8.57 17.05 8.11
N ALA A 202 -8.34 16.19 9.10
CA ALA A 202 -8.60 16.50 10.51
C ALA A 202 -7.75 17.69 10.98
N GLU A 203 -6.44 17.65 10.76
CA GLU A 203 -5.53 18.72 11.18
C GLU A 203 -5.80 20.06 10.49
N LEU A 204 -6.08 20.04 9.17
CA LEU A 204 -6.44 21.26 8.45
C LEU A 204 -7.76 21.85 8.98
N SER A 205 -8.71 21.00 9.38
CA SER A 205 -9.97 21.43 9.99
C SER A 205 -9.76 22.12 11.34
N GLU A 206 -8.86 21.61 12.18
CA GLU A 206 -8.46 22.26 13.44
C GLU A 206 -7.85 23.65 13.21
N HIS A 207 -7.21 23.84 12.06
CA HIS A 207 -6.67 25.14 11.63
C HIS A 207 -7.65 26.01 10.82
N GLY A 208 -8.94 25.64 10.78
CA GLY A 208 -10.01 26.41 10.18
C GLY A 208 -10.13 26.31 8.66
N LEU A 209 -9.50 25.31 8.04
CA LEU A 209 -9.65 25.02 6.61
C LEU A 209 -10.69 23.93 6.42
N SER A 210 -11.61 24.14 5.48
CA SER A 210 -12.60 23.16 5.07
C SER A 210 -12.39 22.73 3.63
N LEU A 211 -12.84 21.53 3.31
CA LEU A 211 -12.95 21.04 1.94
C LEU A 211 -14.04 21.81 1.16
N PRO A 212 -13.94 21.91 -0.19
CA PRO A 212 -12.78 21.51 -0.99
C PRO A 212 -11.59 22.46 -0.79
N ILE A 213 -10.38 21.90 -0.79
CA ILE A 213 -9.15 22.69 -0.77
C ILE A 213 -8.69 23.02 -2.19
N GLU A 214 -7.85 24.05 -2.31
CA GLU A 214 -7.12 24.37 -3.53
C GLU A 214 -5.63 24.13 -3.30
N TRP A 215 -5.02 23.26 -4.11
CA TRP A 215 -3.58 23.02 -4.06
C TRP A 215 -2.80 24.15 -4.70
N CYS A 216 -1.76 24.61 -4.02
CA CYS A 216 -0.84 25.62 -4.54
C CYS A 216 0.62 25.27 -4.20
N GLY A 217 1.57 26.00 -4.78
CA GLY A 217 2.97 25.94 -4.34
C GLY A 217 3.22 26.86 -3.14
N ILE A 218 4.40 26.77 -2.52
CA ILE A 218 4.75 27.68 -1.41
C ILE A 218 4.73 29.16 -1.86
N ARG A 219 5.23 29.44 -3.07
CA ARG A 219 5.39 30.80 -3.62
C ARG A 219 4.79 31.00 -5.01
N VAL A 220 4.08 30.00 -5.51
CA VAL A 220 3.51 29.96 -6.86
C VAL A 220 2.11 29.34 -6.79
N ASP A 221 1.34 29.44 -7.86
CA ASP A 221 -0.08 29.04 -7.85
C ASP A 221 -0.28 27.53 -8.01
N GLN A 222 0.76 26.79 -8.39
CA GLN A 222 0.68 25.36 -8.65
C GLN A 222 1.72 24.58 -7.83
N PRO A 223 1.39 23.38 -7.33
CA PRO A 223 2.37 22.49 -6.73
C PRO A 223 3.55 22.20 -7.65
N SER A 224 4.73 22.04 -7.06
CA SER A 224 5.93 21.71 -7.84
C SER A 224 5.90 20.24 -8.26
N ILE A 225 5.91 20.01 -9.57
CA ILE A 225 6.11 18.70 -10.21
C ILE A 225 7.57 18.45 -10.63
N LYS A 226 8.45 19.42 -10.40
CA LYS A 226 9.88 19.29 -10.75
C LYS A 226 10.49 18.07 -10.05
N ASP A 227 11.14 17.20 -10.83
CA ASP A 227 11.78 15.96 -10.39
C ASP A 227 10.84 14.95 -9.69
N LEU A 228 9.52 15.10 -9.86
CA LEU A 228 8.50 14.26 -9.19
C LEU A 228 8.74 12.77 -9.42
N SER A 229 9.05 12.37 -10.66
CA SER A 229 9.38 10.98 -10.98
C SER A 229 10.52 10.41 -10.14
N SER A 230 11.58 11.19 -9.94
CA SER A 230 12.73 10.75 -9.14
C SER A 230 12.35 10.62 -7.67
N ALA A 231 11.50 11.53 -7.18
CA ALA A 231 11.05 11.54 -5.81
C ALA A 231 10.07 10.39 -5.50
N ILE A 232 9.08 10.14 -6.36
CA ILE A 232 8.09 9.06 -6.20
C ILE A 232 8.73 7.67 -6.27
N LYS A 233 9.81 7.49 -7.04
CA LYS A 233 10.56 6.21 -7.04
C LYS A 233 11.11 5.83 -5.67
N LYS A 234 11.37 6.81 -4.81
CA LYS A 234 11.88 6.55 -3.47
C LYS A 234 10.80 5.86 -2.66
N SER A 235 9.61 6.47 -2.54
CA SER A 235 8.48 5.84 -1.86
C SER A 235 8.05 4.53 -2.52
N PHE A 236 7.91 4.47 -3.84
CA PHE A 236 7.58 3.21 -4.53
C PHE A 236 8.65 2.14 -4.37
N GLY A 237 9.93 2.51 -4.29
CA GLY A 237 11.02 1.57 -4.00
C GLY A 237 10.84 0.87 -2.67
N LEU A 238 10.48 1.61 -1.61
CA LEU A 238 10.13 1.01 -0.32
C LEU A 238 8.91 0.10 -0.44
N LEU A 239 7.84 0.56 -1.11
CA LEU A 239 6.59 -0.20 -1.26
C LEU A 239 6.78 -1.51 -2.03
N PHE A 240 7.60 -1.50 -3.08
CA PHE A 240 8.01 -2.72 -3.78
C PHE A 240 8.88 -3.62 -2.90
N TYR A 241 9.77 -3.05 -2.09
CA TYR A 241 10.65 -3.81 -1.21
C TYR A 241 9.85 -4.66 -0.21
N ILE A 242 8.86 -4.04 0.46
CA ILE A 242 7.97 -4.68 1.44
C ILE A 242 6.87 -5.55 0.80
N GLY A 243 6.75 -5.52 -0.53
CA GLY A 243 5.93 -6.45 -1.30
C GLY A 243 4.44 -6.13 -1.36
N ILE A 244 4.02 -4.87 -1.28
CA ILE A 244 2.58 -4.52 -1.32
C ILE A 244 1.94 -4.52 -2.72
N PHE A 245 2.66 -5.00 -3.74
CA PHE A 245 2.20 -5.01 -5.12
C PHE A 245 2.14 -6.44 -5.68
N SER A 246 1.06 -6.76 -6.39
CA SER A 246 0.91 -7.98 -7.20
C SER A 246 1.19 -7.69 -8.67
N ASP A 247 1.79 -8.65 -9.38
CA ASP A 247 1.98 -8.59 -10.83
C ASP A 247 0.75 -9.20 -11.52
N GLU A 248 0.04 -8.38 -12.30
CA GLU A 248 -1.16 -8.78 -13.06
C GLU A 248 -0.81 -9.11 -14.54
N GLY A 249 0.47 -9.15 -14.90
CA GLY A 249 0.99 -9.44 -16.24
C GLY A 249 0.96 -8.26 -17.22
N ASN A 250 0.05 -7.30 -17.03
CA ASN A 250 -0.03 -6.06 -17.81
C ASN A 250 0.33 -4.80 -16.98
N GLY A 251 0.74 -4.99 -15.73
CA GLY A 251 1.09 -3.96 -14.77
C GLY A 251 1.03 -4.48 -13.35
N TRP A 252 1.30 -3.59 -12.40
CA TRP A 252 1.27 -3.88 -10.97
C TRP A 252 0.01 -3.31 -10.34
N ALA A 253 -0.66 -4.10 -9.50
CA ALA A 253 -1.78 -3.68 -8.68
C ALA A 253 -1.37 -3.66 -7.19
N VAL A 254 -2.16 -2.99 -6.34
CA VAL A 254 -1.95 -3.04 -4.89
C VAL A 254 -2.58 -4.33 -4.35
N ASP A 255 -1.78 -5.14 -3.66
CA ASP A 255 -2.28 -6.31 -2.94
C ASP A 255 -2.91 -5.87 -1.62
N THR A 256 -4.24 -5.76 -1.60
CA THR A 256 -4.97 -5.26 -0.43
C THR A 256 -4.80 -6.17 0.78
N ASP A 257 -4.68 -7.48 0.59
CA ASP A 257 -4.57 -8.43 1.68
C ASP A 257 -3.19 -8.32 2.32
N HIS A 258 -2.15 -8.23 1.49
CA HIS A 258 -0.78 -8.02 1.98
C HIS A 258 -0.61 -6.65 2.64
N VAL A 259 -1.27 -5.60 2.13
CA VAL A 259 -1.30 -4.30 2.82
C VAL A 259 -1.98 -4.41 4.19
N GLY A 260 -3.13 -5.07 4.27
CA GLY A 260 -3.86 -5.26 5.54
C GLY A 260 -3.03 -6.03 6.57
N LEU A 261 -2.33 -7.08 6.12
CA LEU A 261 -1.46 -7.91 6.96
C LEU A 261 -0.22 -7.14 7.45
N MET A 262 0.45 -6.41 6.56
CA MET A 262 1.76 -5.83 6.84
C MET A 262 1.69 -4.42 7.43
N LEU A 263 0.71 -3.62 7.02
CA LEU A 263 0.60 -2.20 7.39
C LEU A 263 -0.61 -1.90 8.28
N GLY A 264 -1.54 -2.85 8.40
CA GLY A 264 -2.76 -2.73 9.19
C GLY A 264 -3.97 -2.28 8.37
N HIS A 265 -5.16 -2.72 8.80
CA HIS A 265 -6.42 -2.38 8.15
C HIS A 265 -6.77 -0.89 8.21
N ASP A 266 -6.26 -0.16 9.21
CA ASP A 266 -6.44 1.29 9.33
C ASP A 266 -5.86 2.05 8.12
N VAL A 267 -4.81 1.51 7.49
CA VAL A 267 -4.27 2.06 6.24
C VAL A 267 -5.27 1.92 5.11
N LEU A 268 -5.86 0.73 4.91
CA LEU A 268 -6.87 0.48 3.87
C LEU A 268 -8.14 1.31 4.09
N GLU A 269 -8.61 1.36 5.34
CA GLU A 269 -9.77 2.15 5.73
C GLU A 269 -9.56 3.64 5.44
N SER A 270 -8.32 4.14 5.61
CA SER A 270 -8.00 5.52 5.25
C SER A 270 -8.28 5.81 3.76
N PHE A 271 -8.15 4.83 2.87
CA PHE A 271 -8.46 4.93 1.44
C PHE A 271 -9.94 4.67 1.11
N GLY A 272 -10.77 4.41 2.11
CA GLY A 272 -12.17 4.01 1.92
C GLY A 272 -12.31 2.56 1.45
N VAL A 273 -11.26 1.74 1.59
CA VAL A 273 -11.32 0.30 1.31
C VAL A 273 -11.73 -0.39 2.60
N SER A 274 -12.97 -0.87 2.67
CA SER A 274 -13.41 -1.69 3.80
C SER A 274 -12.60 -2.99 3.84
N ALA A 275 -12.29 -3.48 5.04
CA ALA A 275 -11.64 -4.78 5.28
C ALA A 275 -12.43 -6.01 4.76
N SER A 276 -13.49 -5.77 3.97
CA SER A 276 -14.41 -6.75 3.40
C SER A 276 -14.46 -6.64 1.86
N GLY A 277 -13.33 -6.33 1.22
CA GLY A 277 -13.26 -6.08 -0.22
C GLY A 277 -11.95 -6.47 -0.91
N GLY A 278 -11.09 -7.26 -0.28
CA GLY A 278 -9.97 -7.88 -0.97
C GLY A 278 -10.48 -9.03 -1.85
N HIS A 279 -10.06 -9.07 -3.11
CA HIS A 279 -10.07 -10.31 -3.87
C HIS A 279 -9.03 -11.27 -3.27
N GLY A 280 -9.28 -11.72 -2.04
CA GLY A 280 -8.59 -12.86 -1.47
C GLY A 280 -8.77 -14.05 -2.41
N LYS A 281 -7.74 -14.89 -2.47
CA LYS A 281 -7.82 -16.16 -3.19
C LYS A 281 -9.18 -16.78 -2.91
N SER A 282 -9.93 -17.06 -3.97
CA SER A 282 -11.22 -17.74 -3.86
C SER A 282 -11.06 -19.03 -3.05
N LYS A 283 -12.13 -19.51 -2.41
CA LYS A 283 -12.09 -20.80 -1.70
C LYS A 283 -11.53 -21.92 -2.60
N ASP A 284 -11.77 -21.86 -3.90
CA ASP A 284 -11.22 -22.79 -4.89
C ASP A 284 -9.70 -22.67 -5.03
N GLU A 285 -9.16 -21.46 -5.07
CA GLU A 285 -7.71 -21.22 -5.11
C GLU A 285 -7.03 -21.65 -3.80
N LEU A 286 -7.65 -21.36 -2.65
CA LEU A 286 -7.16 -21.80 -1.34
C LEU A 286 -7.22 -23.32 -1.19
N PHE A 287 -8.27 -23.96 -1.70
CA PHE A 287 -8.41 -25.41 -1.70
C PHE A 287 -7.35 -26.09 -2.57
N LEU A 288 -7.14 -25.57 -3.79
CA LEU A 288 -6.12 -26.09 -4.71
C LEU A 288 -4.72 -25.98 -4.10
N GLU A 289 -4.44 -24.86 -3.44
CA GLU A 289 -3.19 -24.65 -2.72
C GLU A 289 -3.02 -25.63 -1.55
N ALA A 290 -4.04 -25.80 -0.70
CA ALA A 290 -4.02 -26.77 0.40
C ALA A 290 -3.81 -28.19 -0.11
N LEU A 291 -4.47 -28.55 -1.22
CA LEU A 291 -4.36 -29.87 -1.84
C LEU A 291 -2.93 -30.12 -2.33
N LEU A 292 -2.32 -29.18 -3.05
CA LEU A 292 -0.94 -29.31 -3.55
C LEU A 292 0.10 -29.42 -2.41
N GLN A 293 -0.12 -28.73 -1.29
CA GLN A 293 0.81 -28.75 -0.14
C GLN A 293 0.70 -30.01 0.71
N THR A 294 -0.41 -30.74 0.63
CA THR A 294 -0.69 -31.92 1.46
C THR A 294 -0.62 -33.24 0.68
N MET A 295 -0.43 -33.16 -0.63
CA MET A 295 -0.31 -34.31 -1.52
C MET A 295 1.06 -34.99 -1.39
N ASP A 296 1.07 -36.31 -1.35
CA ASP A 296 2.29 -37.10 -1.43
C ASP A 296 2.74 -37.32 -2.88
N SER A 297 3.89 -37.97 -3.07
CA SER A 297 4.47 -38.25 -4.39
C SER A 297 3.62 -39.18 -5.27
N GLU A 298 2.62 -39.86 -4.71
CA GLU A 298 1.69 -40.73 -5.44
C GLU A 298 0.37 -40.01 -5.77
N GLY A 299 0.24 -38.74 -5.39
CA GLY A 299 -0.95 -37.94 -5.65
C GLY A 299 -2.04 -38.05 -4.59
N TYR A 300 -1.75 -38.63 -3.41
CA TYR A 300 -2.74 -38.76 -2.35
C TYR A 300 -2.56 -37.71 -1.25
N ALA A 301 -3.66 -37.19 -0.72
CA ALA A 301 -3.70 -36.34 0.46
C ALA A 301 -4.37 -37.07 1.65
N ILE A 302 -3.92 -36.78 2.87
CA ILE A 302 -4.60 -37.22 4.09
C ILE A 302 -5.72 -36.22 4.41
N ALA A 303 -6.96 -36.71 4.59
CA ALA A 303 -8.14 -35.85 4.76
C ALA A 303 -8.00 -34.86 5.93
N SER A 304 -7.48 -35.30 7.08
CA SER A 304 -7.27 -34.42 8.24
C SER A 304 -6.21 -33.35 7.98
N ALA A 305 -5.10 -33.70 7.31
CA ALA A 305 -4.05 -32.75 6.96
C ALA A 305 -4.53 -31.72 5.95
N LEU A 306 -5.36 -32.16 4.98
CA LEU A 306 -6.02 -31.28 4.04
C LEU A 306 -7.00 -30.32 4.74
N ALA A 307 -7.78 -30.81 5.70
CA ALA A 307 -8.70 -29.99 6.50
C ALA A 307 -7.93 -28.93 7.31
N ASP A 308 -6.85 -29.34 7.98
CA ASP A 308 -6.00 -28.45 8.75
C ASP A 308 -5.41 -27.34 7.87
N LYS A 309 -4.87 -27.71 6.70
CA LYS A 309 -4.22 -26.74 5.82
C LYS A 309 -5.22 -25.83 5.11
N PHE A 310 -6.34 -26.37 4.65
CA PHE A 310 -7.41 -25.59 4.03
C PHE A 310 -8.04 -24.62 5.05
N GLY A 311 -8.28 -25.08 6.28
CA GLY A 311 -8.78 -24.25 7.37
C GLY A 311 -7.78 -23.20 7.82
N GLU A 312 -6.48 -23.49 7.85
CA GLU A 312 -5.42 -22.49 8.09
C GLU A 312 -5.48 -21.38 7.04
N LEU A 313 -5.53 -21.74 5.75
CA LEU A 313 -5.60 -20.81 4.64
C LEU A 313 -6.90 -20.00 4.60
N CYS A 314 -8.02 -20.60 5.02
CA CYS A 314 -9.32 -19.93 5.16
C CYS A 314 -9.51 -19.20 6.49
N GLN A 315 -8.51 -19.21 7.37
CA GLN A 315 -8.57 -18.67 8.74
C GLN A 315 -9.74 -19.26 9.57
N THR A 316 -10.12 -20.51 9.32
CA THR A 316 -11.14 -21.24 10.07
C THR A 316 -10.60 -21.66 11.46
N PRO A 317 -11.36 -21.45 12.56
CA PRO A 317 -11.03 -21.97 13.88
C PRO A 317 -10.71 -23.47 13.84
N VAL A 318 -9.75 -23.92 14.65
CA VAL A 318 -9.23 -25.29 14.62
C VAL A 318 -10.35 -26.32 14.80
N GLU A 319 -11.32 -26.01 15.65
CA GLU A 319 -12.46 -26.87 15.99
C GLU A 319 -13.43 -27.07 14.81
N GLU A 320 -13.44 -26.17 13.83
CA GLU A 320 -14.41 -26.12 12.72
C GLU A 320 -13.82 -26.59 11.39
N ARG A 321 -12.50 -26.86 11.31
CA ARG A 321 -11.80 -27.12 10.05
C ARG A 321 -12.27 -28.37 9.31
N GLU A 322 -12.56 -29.43 10.04
CA GLU A 322 -13.08 -30.67 9.44
C GLU A 322 -14.46 -30.45 8.81
N GLU A 323 -15.34 -29.72 9.50
CA GLU A 323 -16.68 -29.40 9.00
C GLU A 323 -16.62 -28.46 7.80
N ALA A 324 -15.71 -27.47 7.82
CA ALA A 324 -15.49 -26.56 6.71
C ALA A 324 -14.99 -27.28 5.45
N LEU A 325 -14.07 -28.26 5.59
CA LEU A 325 -13.64 -29.10 4.47
C LEU A 325 -14.80 -29.95 3.94
N ASP A 326 -15.55 -30.60 4.82
CA ASP A 326 -16.69 -31.44 4.44
C ASP A 326 -17.76 -30.63 3.69
N GLN A 327 -18.06 -29.41 4.16
CA GLN A 327 -19.01 -28.54 3.49
C GLN A 327 -18.52 -28.14 2.10
N PHE A 328 -17.28 -27.66 1.98
CA PHE A 328 -16.71 -27.25 0.70
C PHE A 328 -16.64 -28.42 -0.29
N ALA A 329 -16.23 -29.61 0.17
CA ALA A 329 -16.15 -30.79 -0.66
C ALA A 329 -17.54 -31.20 -1.17
N ARG A 330 -18.57 -31.15 -0.31
CA ARG A 330 -19.95 -31.46 -0.70
C ARG A 330 -20.50 -30.50 -1.75
N GLU A 331 -20.29 -29.20 -1.55
CA GLU A 331 -20.70 -28.16 -2.50
C GLU A 331 -19.97 -28.33 -3.84
N SER A 332 -18.66 -28.57 -3.82
CA SER A 332 -17.85 -28.75 -5.02
C SER A 332 -18.14 -30.06 -5.76
N MET A 333 -18.48 -31.14 -5.04
CA MET A 333 -18.94 -32.39 -5.66
C MET A 333 -20.32 -32.22 -6.30
N TYR A 334 -21.21 -31.44 -5.69
CA TYR A 334 -22.53 -31.15 -6.26
C TYR A 334 -22.44 -30.38 -7.58
N ASP A 335 -21.44 -29.49 -7.70
CA ASP A 335 -21.17 -28.72 -8.91
C ASP A 335 -20.29 -29.45 -9.94
N ASP A 336 -20.02 -30.75 -9.78
CA ASP A 336 -19.09 -31.54 -10.60
C ASP A 336 -17.65 -30.97 -10.68
N ARG A 337 -17.26 -30.16 -9.70
CA ARG A 337 -15.93 -29.52 -9.61
C ARG A 337 -14.91 -30.34 -8.83
N LEU A 338 -15.36 -31.26 -7.97
CA LEU A 338 -14.50 -32.14 -7.17
C LEU A 338 -14.88 -33.59 -7.41
N VAL A 339 -13.91 -34.40 -7.83
CA VAL A 339 -14.06 -35.84 -8.04
C VAL A 339 -13.04 -36.59 -7.18
N ILE A 340 -13.50 -37.58 -6.42
CA ILE A 340 -12.63 -38.50 -5.69
C ILE A 340 -12.29 -39.65 -6.65
N GLU A 341 -11.10 -39.60 -7.25
CA GLU A 341 -10.64 -40.63 -8.18
C GLU A 341 -10.37 -41.97 -7.49
N SER A 342 -9.85 -41.92 -6.27
CA SER A 342 -9.43 -43.08 -5.48
C SER A 342 -9.40 -42.74 -4.00
N TYR A 343 -9.67 -43.72 -3.14
CA TYR A 343 -9.61 -43.57 -1.69
C TYR A 343 -9.10 -44.84 -1.00
N HIS A 344 -8.46 -44.66 0.15
CA HIS A 344 -7.99 -45.75 1.01
C HIS A 344 -8.36 -45.51 2.47
N THR A 345 -8.66 -46.61 3.17
CA THR A 345 -8.97 -46.63 4.61
C THR A 345 -7.86 -46.04 5.47
N GLY A 346 -6.62 -46.07 4.97
CA GLY A 346 -5.45 -45.52 5.66
C GLY A 346 -5.22 -46.17 7.03
N GLN A 347 -4.47 -45.47 7.89
CA GLN A 347 -4.24 -45.91 9.27
C GLN A 347 -5.03 -45.02 10.24
N PRO A 348 -5.55 -45.54 11.37
CA PRO A 348 -6.30 -44.73 12.34
C PRO A 348 -5.57 -43.49 12.86
N ARG A 349 -4.23 -43.52 12.91
CA ARG A 349 -3.40 -42.36 13.30
C ARG A 349 -3.43 -41.18 12.33
N MET A 350 -3.99 -41.36 11.14
CA MET A 350 -4.16 -40.32 10.12
C MET A 350 -5.44 -39.49 10.35
N GLY A 351 -6.06 -39.61 11.53
CA GLY A 351 -7.24 -38.85 11.89
C GLY A 351 -8.53 -39.38 11.26
N ARG A 352 -9.52 -38.49 11.19
CA ARG A 352 -10.83 -38.73 10.57
C ARG A 352 -10.71 -38.66 9.05
N GLY A 353 -11.50 -39.48 8.34
CA GLY A 353 -11.61 -39.39 6.89
C GLY A 353 -12.67 -38.37 6.45
N LEU A 354 -12.69 -37.99 5.17
CA LEU A 354 -13.66 -37.04 4.62
C LEU A 354 -15.10 -37.52 4.89
N PHE A 355 -15.98 -36.58 5.27
CA PHE A 355 -17.35 -36.83 5.72
C PHE A 355 -17.48 -37.72 6.96
N GLY A 356 -16.38 -38.00 7.68
CA GLY A 356 -16.35 -38.96 8.77
C GLY A 356 -16.28 -40.43 8.33
N ASP A 357 -16.11 -40.70 7.04
CA ASP A 357 -15.94 -42.08 6.58
C ASP A 357 -14.50 -42.55 6.85
N SER A 358 -14.38 -43.58 7.70
CA SER A 358 -13.12 -44.24 8.00
C SER A 358 -12.44 -44.87 6.77
N ASN A 359 -13.16 -45.12 5.68
CA ASN A 359 -12.61 -45.58 4.41
C ASN A 359 -11.97 -44.46 3.58
N CYS A 360 -12.19 -43.20 3.95
CA CYS A 360 -11.81 -42.01 3.18
C CYS A 360 -10.71 -41.21 3.87
N ARG A 361 -9.71 -41.88 4.49
CA ARG A 361 -8.60 -41.19 5.19
C ARG A 361 -7.51 -40.69 4.26
N ARG A 362 -7.27 -41.40 3.17
CA ARG A 362 -6.29 -41.03 2.15
C ARG A 362 -7.00 -40.96 0.80
N LEU A 363 -6.95 -39.81 0.15
CA LEU A 363 -7.80 -39.45 -0.99
C LEU A 363 -6.93 -39.00 -2.16
N LYS A 364 -7.30 -39.41 -3.37
CA LYS A 364 -6.82 -38.81 -4.61
C LYS A 364 -7.95 -37.99 -5.21
N ILE A 365 -7.74 -36.70 -5.32
CA ILE A 365 -8.78 -35.72 -5.66
C ILE A 365 -8.42 -35.06 -6.98
N GLU A 366 -9.35 -35.06 -7.92
CA GLU A 366 -9.35 -34.20 -9.08
C GLU A 366 -10.25 -32.99 -8.78
N PHE A 367 -9.73 -31.78 -9.01
CA PHE A 367 -10.45 -30.55 -8.70
C PHE A 367 -10.34 -29.53 -9.84
N THR A 368 -11.49 -28.98 -10.24
CA THR A 368 -11.61 -27.94 -11.27
C THR A 368 -12.15 -26.65 -10.64
N PRO A 369 -11.34 -25.58 -10.53
CA PRO A 369 -11.80 -24.30 -10.00
C PRO A 369 -12.96 -23.72 -10.82
N SER A 370 -13.90 -23.06 -10.14
CA SER A 370 -14.91 -22.23 -10.78
C SER A 370 -14.23 -21.07 -11.53
N ALA A 371 -14.51 -20.93 -12.82
CA ALA A 371 -13.89 -19.88 -13.63
C ALA A 371 -14.25 -18.48 -13.06
N ARG A 372 -13.24 -17.62 -12.82
CA ARG A 372 -13.47 -16.19 -12.51
C ARG A 372 -14.34 -15.60 -13.62
N GLY A 373 -15.55 -15.18 -13.25
CA GLY A 373 -16.51 -14.41 -14.05
C GLY A 373 -16.32 -14.43 -15.56
N THR A 374 -16.81 -15.46 -16.25
CA THR A 374 -17.04 -15.33 -17.69
C THR A 374 -18.23 -14.41 -17.89
N VAL A 375 -17.95 -13.22 -18.44
CA VAL A 375 -18.95 -12.33 -19.02
C VAL A 375 -19.88 -13.16 -19.89
N ILE A 376 -21.18 -13.07 -19.59
CA ILE A 376 -22.27 -13.68 -20.33
C ILE A 376 -22.18 -13.25 -21.80
N GLY A 377 -21.63 -14.12 -22.64
CA GLY A 377 -21.79 -14.07 -24.08
C GLY A 377 -23.05 -14.82 -24.47
N ILE A 378 -24.23 -14.24 -24.23
CA ILE A 378 -25.45 -14.66 -24.93
C ILE A 378 -25.24 -14.32 -26.41
N LYS A 379 -24.85 -15.31 -27.22
CA LYS A 379 -25.18 -15.31 -28.64
C LYS A 379 -26.55 -15.95 -28.80
N THR A 380 -27.60 -15.12 -28.72
CA THR A 380 -28.84 -15.42 -29.43
C THR A 380 -28.67 -14.87 -30.84
N ASN A 381 -28.54 -15.76 -31.82
CA ASN A 381 -29.00 -15.46 -33.16
C ASN A 381 -29.94 -16.60 -33.56
N ASN A 382 -31.22 -16.35 -33.30
CA ASN A 382 -32.28 -16.87 -34.15
C ASN A 382 -32.00 -16.40 -35.58
N ASN A 383 -31.84 -17.33 -36.50
CA ASN A 383 -32.34 -17.18 -37.87
C ASN A 383 -32.81 -18.56 -38.32
N LEU A 384 -34.05 -18.86 -37.96
CA LEU A 384 -34.93 -19.72 -38.73
C LEU A 384 -35.58 -18.83 -39.80
N ALA A 385 -35.25 -19.11 -41.06
CA ALA A 385 -35.99 -18.89 -42.30
C ALA A 385 -34.95 -19.10 -43.42
N GLU A 386 -35.16 -19.81 -44.51
CA GLU A 386 -36.33 -20.45 -45.13
C GLU A 386 -35.74 -21.26 -46.32
N GLU A 387 -36.44 -22.33 -46.73
CA GLU A 387 -36.60 -22.74 -48.14
C GLU A 387 -35.37 -23.14 -48.99
N GLN A 388 -35.12 -24.46 -49.11
CA GLN A 388 -35.51 -25.34 -50.24
C GLN A 388 -34.72 -26.67 -50.22
#